data_AF-A0A239JF29-F1
#
_entry.id   AF-A0A239JF29-F1
#
_cell.length_a   1.000
_cell.length_b   1.000
_cell.length_c   1.000
_cell.angle_alpha   90.00
_cell.angle_beta   90.00
_cell.angle_gamma   90.00
#
_symmetry.space_group_name_H-M   'P 1'
#
loop_
_entity.id
_entity.type
_entity.pdbx_description
1 polymer ?
#
loop_
_entity_poly.entity_id
_entity_poly.type
_entity_poly.pdbx_seq_one_letter_code
_entity_poly.pdbx_strand_id
1 'polypeptide(L)'
;MRQKMVVFAVIFILSTCLVGCSNYGIKNEPAIESSIETSASTVEDAKKEESCIPGNTSEPFIGRKDLDSETEKFFYGTWSVEKLLGFADSYNDASEYPTGQKIIGNQIIIDKDFFSSKGLEGYKPYQFELDKPIYEIEEIHYNADSFYRVDKIDLKSLNMNDEVKVLSVSDSSTGLAIPASFLDVNNDRLLLVLEATVFELKRVTE
;
A
#
# COMPACT_ATOMS: atom_id res chain seq x y z
N MET A 1 42.60 -38.38 -10.35
CA MET A 1 42.07 -37.08 -9.88
C MET A 1 41.14 -37.35 -8.70
N ARG A 2 41.48 -36.81 -7.52
CA ARG A 2 40.75 -37.02 -6.25
C ARG A 2 39.55 -36.06 -6.20
N GLN A 3 38.33 -36.59 -6.14
CA GLN A 3 37.16 -35.82 -5.72
C GLN A 3 37.20 -35.65 -4.20
N LYS A 4 37.26 -34.41 -3.72
CA LYS A 4 37.11 -34.09 -2.30
C LYS A 4 35.62 -33.83 -2.03
N MET A 5 35.01 -34.67 -1.20
CA MET A 5 33.74 -34.36 -0.55
C MET A 5 33.94 -33.15 0.36
N VAL A 6 33.13 -32.11 0.17
CA VAL A 6 33.00 -30.99 1.09
C VAL A 6 31.76 -31.23 1.93
N VAL A 7 31.97 -31.48 3.22
CA VAL A 7 30.91 -31.60 4.24
C VAL A 7 30.60 -30.19 4.73
N PHE A 8 29.36 -29.73 4.56
CA PHE A 8 28.87 -28.50 5.17
C PHE A 8 28.36 -28.80 6.59
N ALA A 9 29.02 -28.22 7.59
CA ALA A 9 28.56 -28.23 8.98
C ALA A 9 27.61 -27.05 9.20
N VAL A 10 26.36 -27.34 9.57
CA VAL A 10 25.36 -26.33 9.95
C VAL A 10 25.42 -26.15 11.46
N ILE A 11 25.83 -24.97 11.91
CA ILE A 11 25.85 -24.58 13.33
C ILE A 11 24.53 -23.86 13.62
N PHE A 12 23.69 -24.47 14.47
CA PHE A 12 22.52 -23.82 15.07
C PHE A 12 22.97 -22.97 16.26
N ILE A 13 22.69 -21.67 16.25
CA ILE A 13 22.82 -20.80 17.43
C ILE A 13 21.41 -20.36 17.84
N LEU A 14 20.87 -21.00 18.87
CA LEU A 14 19.76 -20.48 19.66
C LEU A 14 20.28 -19.39 20.59
N SER A 15 19.71 -18.19 20.51
CA SER A 15 19.92 -17.14 21.51
C SER A 15 18.58 -16.72 22.10
N THR A 16 18.28 -17.25 23.28
CA THR A 16 17.25 -16.73 24.17
C THR A 16 17.94 -15.99 25.31
N CYS A 17 17.69 -14.70 25.45
CA CYS A 17 17.96 -13.96 26.69
C CYS A 17 16.65 -13.36 27.21
N LEU A 18 16.15 -13.98 28.27
CA LEU A 18 15.19 -13.42 29.23
C LEU A 18 15.99 -13.03 30.48
N VAL A 19 16.02 -11.75 30.82
CA VAL A 19 16.21 -11.15 32.18
C VAL A 19 15.71 -9.71 32.02
N GLY A 20 14.92 -9.06 32.85
CA GLY A 20 14.55 -9.25 34.25
C GLY A 20 14.42 -7.84 34.86
N CYS A 21 13.43 -7.66 35.73
CA CYS A 21 12.90 -6.40 36.25
C CYS A 21 13.93 -5.44 36.89
N SER A 22 13.66 -4.13 36.81
CA SER A 22 13.89 -3.25 37.97
C SER A 22 12.84 -2.14 38.03
N ASN A 23 12.00 -2.21 39.05
CA ASN A 23 11.16 -1.13 39.54
C ASN A 23 12.03 -0.26 40.46
N TYR A 24 12.10 1.05 40.21
CA TYR A 24 12.59 2.02 41.19
C TYR A 24 11.39 2.71 41.82
N GLY A 25 11.16 2.40 43.10
CA GLY A 25 10.20 3.10 43.93
C GLY A 25 10.83 4.36 44.54
N ILE A 26 10.08 5.46 44.53
CA ILE A 26 10.24 6.56 45.47
C ILE A 26 8.88 6.72 46.15
N LYS A 27 8.88 6.68 47.49
CA LYS A 27 7.72 6.90 48.34
C LYS A 27 7.97 8.07 49.30
N ASN A 28 6.83 8.65 49.72
CA ASN A 28 6.52 9.48 50.90
C ASN A 28 6.29 10.98 50.57
N GLU A 29 5.21 11.69 50.95
CA GLU A 29 3.87 11.48 51.54
C GLU A 29 3.22 12.92 51.69
N PRO A 30 2.04 13.18 52.30
CA PRO A 30 0.66 13.13 51.79
C PRO A 30 -0.11 14.51 51.77
N ALA A 31 -1.43 14.40 51.50
CA ALA A 31 -2.55 15.36 51.66
C ALA A 31 -2.81 16.26 50.44
N ILE A 32 -4.03 16.48 49.93
CA ILE A 32 -5.32 16.71 50.59
C ILE A 32 -6.48 16.18 49.72
N GLU A 33 -7.48 15.66 50.43
CA GLU A 33 -8.81 15.21 50.03
C GLU A 33 -9.65 16.34 49.38
N SER A 34 -10.27 16.09 48.23
CA SER A 34 -11.43 16.89 47.79
C SER A 34 -12.42 16.01 47.05
N SER A 35 -13.62 16.01 47.63
CA SER A 35 -14.77 15.18 47.38
C SER A 35 -15.39 15.37 45.99
N ILE A 36 -16.00 14.28 45.53
CA ILE A 36 -16.89 14.18 44.38
C ILE A 36 -18.12 15.08 44.59
N GLU A 37 -18.49 15.87 43.58
CA GLU A 37 -19.90 16.21 43.33
C GLU A 37 -20.29 15.70 41.94
N THR A 38 -21.02 14.58 41.96
CA THR A 38 -21.81 14.07 40.85
C THR A 38 -22.97 15.02 40.60
N SER A 39 -22.91 15.77 39.51
CA SER A 39 -24.10 16.39 38.92
C SER A 39 -24.53 15.55 37.72
N ALA A 40 -25.55 14.73 37.93
CA ALA A 40 -26.26 14.06 36.86
C ALA A 40 -26.97 15.12 36.00
N SER A 41 -26.55 15.29 34.75
CA SER A 41 -27.34 15.99 33.74
C SER A 41 -27.14 15.32 32.38
N THR A 42 -28.14 14.50 32.05
CA THR A 42 -28.63 14.10 30.71
C THR A 42 -27.64 13.55 29.68
N VAL A 43 -27.90 12.30 29.32
CA VAL A 43 -27.16 11.39 28.45
C VAL A 43 -27.44 11.63 26.95
N GLU A 44 -28.00 12.77 26.54
CA GLU A 44 -28.52 12.93 25.17
C GLU A 44 -27.77 13.88 24.24
N ASP A 45 -26.81 14.70 24.72
CA ASP A 45 -26.09 15.65 23.83
C ASP A 45 -24.66 15.23 23.45
N ALA A 46 -24.22 14.02 23.82
CA ALA A 46 -22.88 13.50 23.48
C ALA A 46 -22.84 12.62 22.21
N LYS A 47 -23.93 12.59 21.43
CA LYS A 47 -24.00 11.86 20.15
C LYS A 47 -24.47 12.77 19.02
N LYS A 48 -23.69 13.81 18.73
CA LYS A 48 -23.78 14.43 17.42
C LYS A 48 -22.42 15.00 17.02
N GLU A 49 -21.96 14.50 15.87
CA GLU A 49 -20.87 15.03 15.06
C GLU A 49 -19.47 14.68 15.57
N GLU A 50 -19.16 13.38 15.51
CA GLU A 50 -17.84 12.95 15.03
C GLU A 50 -17.71 13.53 13.62
N SER A 51 -17.06 14.70 13.52
CA SER A 51 -17.03 15.47 12.29
C SER A 51 -16.30 14.69 11.21
N CYS A 52 -17.01 14.39 10.12
CA CYS A 52 -16.54 13.76 8.89
C CYS A 52 -15.59 14.68 8.10
N ILE A 53 -14.50 15.12 8.73
CA ILE A 53 -13.36 15.70 8.04
C ILE A 53 -12.28 14.63 8.13
N PRO A 54 -11.78 14.07 7.01
CA PRO A 54 -10.52 13.34 7.08
C PRO A 54 -9.48 14.37 7.50
N GLY A 55 -9.15 14.37 8.79
CA GLY A 55 -7.91 15.01 9.22
C GLY A 55 -6.81 14.35 8.41
N ASN A 56 -5.89 15.15 7.87
CA ASN A 56 -4.63 14.65 7.36
C ASN A 56 -3.93 13.93 8.53
N THR A 57 -4.26 12.63 8.72
CA THR A 57 -3.66 11.81 9.75
C THR A 57 -2.39 11.24 9.17
N SER A 58 -1.30 11.40 9.91
CA SER A 58 -0.03 10.79 9.53
C SER A 58 -0.11 9.27 9.49
N GLU A 59 -1.06 8.64 10.18
CA GLU A 59 -1.24 7.18 10.18
C GLU A 59 -2.07 6.70 8.98
N PRO A 60 -1.50 5.83 8.12
CA PRO A 60 -2.23 5.24 7.02
C PRO A 60 -3.08 4.04 7.47
N PHE A 61 -4.08 3.69 6.67
CA PHE A 61 -4.69 2.36 6.75
C PHE A 61 -3.74 1.34 6.11
N ILE A 62 -3.53 0.21 6.79
CA ILE A 62 -2.78 -0.95 6.28
C ILE A 62 -3.63 -2.19 6.54
N GLY A 63 -3.98 -2.94 5.50
CA GLY A 63 -4.85 -4.11 5.63
C GLY A 63 -5.33 -4.63 4.28
N ARG A 64 -6.54 -5.20 4.26
CA ARG A 64 -7.25 -5.51 3.03
C ARG A 64 -8.71 -5.15 3.22
N LYS A 65 -9.28 -4.46 2.24
CA LYS A 65 -10.72 -4.22 2.16
C LYS A 65 -11.15 -4.17 0.70
N ASP A 66 -12.42 -4.43 0.46
CA ASP A 66 -13.02 -4.24 -0.85
C ASP A 66 -12.89 -2.79 -1.31
N LEU A 67 -12.90 -2.59 -2.63
CA LEU A 67 -12.96 -1.24 -3.22
C LEU A 67 -14.22 -0.51 -2.73
N ASP A 68 -14.09 0.77 -2.37
CA ASP A 68 -15.26 1.63 -2.19
C ASP A 68 -15.85 2.06 -3.54
N SER A 69 -17.11 2.52 -3.54
CA SER A 69 -17.83 2.80 -4.78
C SER A 69 -17.20 3.91 -5.65
N GLU A 70 -16.49 4.86 -5.03
CA GLU A 70 -15.81 5.92 -5.78
C GLU A 70 -14.57 5.36 -6.47
N THR A 71 -13.79 4.56 -5.74
CA THR A 71 -12.62 3.84 -6.24
C THR A 71 -13.02 2.86 -7.35
N GLU A 72 -14.09 2.08 -7.21
CA GLU A 72 -14.57 1.17 -8.27
C GLU A 72 -14.87 1.93 -9.57
N LYS A 73 -15.67 3.00 -9.47
CA LYS A 73 -16.07 3.81 -10.62
C LYS A 73 -14.87 4.44 -11.31
N PHE A 74 -13.88 4.87 -10.53
CA PHE A 74 -12.65 5.41 -11.07
C PHE A 74 -11.79 4.29 -11.68
N PHE A 75 -11.48 3.24 -10.94
CA PHE A 75 -10.48 2.25 -11.32
C PHE A 75 -10.87 1.46 -12.59
N TYR A 76 -12.15 1.15 -12.76
CA TYR A 76 -12.60 0.37 -13.91
C TYR A 76 -12.52 1.15 -15.23
N GLY A 77 -12.03 0.47 -16.27
CA GLY A 77 -11.89 0.95 -17.63
C GLY A 77 -10.68 0.37 -18.36
N THR A 78 -10.50 0.84 -19.59
CA THR A 78 -9.28 0.59 -20.35
C THR A 78 -8.30 1.75 -20.15
N TRP A 79 -7.06 1.39 -19.83
CA TRP A 79 -6.00 2.34 -19.49
C TRP A 79 -4.80 2.13 -20.41
N SER A 80 -4.25 3.22 -20.93
CA SER A 80 -2.99 3.20 -21.68
C SER A 80 -1.86 3.75 -20.82
N VAL A 81 -0.69 3.13 -20.87
CA VAL A 81 0.52 3.61 -20.19
C VAL A 81 0.99 4.89 -20.88
N GLU A 82 0.89 6.04 -20.21
CA GLU A 82 1.13 7.34 -20.82
C GLU A 82 2.59 7.77 -20.71
N LYS A 83 3.16 7.71 -19.49
CA LYS A 83 4.53 8.19 -19.23
C LYS A 83 5.14 7.54 -18.00
N LEU A 84 6.47 7.46 -18.00
CA LEU A 84 7.29 7.07 -16.84
C LEU A 84 7.35 8.23 -15.84
N LEU A 85 7.03 7.96 -14.57
CA LEU A 85 7.14 8.93 -13.47
C LEU A 85 8.46 8.81 -12.71
N GLY A 86 9.03 7.61 -12.62
CA GLY A 86 10.31 7.39 -11.96
C GLY A 86 10.45 5.99 -11.38
N PHE A 87 11.34 5.90 -10.39
CA PHE A 87 11.69 4.65 -9.73
C PHE A 87 11.61 4.81 -8.20
N ALA A 88 11.25 3.74 -7.49
CA ALA A 88 11.29 3.68 -6.04
C ALA A 88 12.75 3.62 -5.55
N ASP A 89 13.12 4.47 -4.59
CA ASP A 89 14.48 4.55 -4.03
C ASP A 89 14.87 3.29 -3.24
N SER A 90 13.87 2.52 -2.77
CA SER A 90 14.07 1.30 -2.00
C SER A 90 14.82 0.21 -2.77
N TYR A 91 14.80 0.25 -4.10
CA TYR A 91 15.59 -0.60 -4.98
C TYR A 91 16.79 0.17 -5.53
N ASN A 92 17.71 0.54 -4.64
CA ASN A 92 19.05 1.03 -5.00
C ASN A 92 19.96 -0.08 -5.60
N ASP A 93 19.45 -1.30 -5.73
CA ASP A 93 19.98 -2.28 -6.67
C ASP A 93 19.38 -1.95 -8.04
N ALA A 94 20.23 -1.54 -8.98
CA ALA A 94 19.85 -1.16 -10.34
C ALA A 94 18.70 -2.02 -10.85
N SER A 95 17.53 -1.41 -11.05
CA SER A 95 16.39 -2.05 -11.71
C SER A 95 16.92 -2.80 -12.95
N GLU A 96 16.38 -4.00 -13.24
CA GLU A 96 16.64 -4.70 -14.50
C GLU A 96 16.41 -3.78 -15.73
N TYR A 97 15.67 -2.68 -15.53
CA TYR A 97 15.31 -1.70 -16.53
C TYR A 97 15.81 -0.29 -16.12
N PRO A 98 17.12 0.00 -16.15
CA PRO A 98 17.67 1.30 -15.73
C PRO A 98 17.26 2.46 -16.65
N THR A 99 16.76 2.17 -17.84
CA THR A 99 16.17 3.15 -18.77
C THR A 99 14.64 3.09 -18.80
N GLY A 100 14.03 2.39 -17.84
CA GLY A 100 12.60 2.09 -17.80
C GLY A 100 12.17 0.93 -18.71
N GLN A 101 10.96 0.43 -18.48
CA GLN A 101 10.32 -0.58 -19.31
C GLN A 101 9.69 0.08 -20.56
N LYS A 102 9.81 -0.55 -21.72
CA LYS A 102 9.30 -0.05 -23.02
C LYS A 102 7.83 -0.40 -23.22
N ILE A 103 6.99 0.05 -22.29
CA ILE A 103 5.55 -0.25 -22.27
C ILE A 103 4.66 0.97 -22.52
N ILE A 104 5.23 2.13 -22.82
CA ILE A 104 4.44 3.33 -23.16
C ILE A 104 3.54 3.03 -24.37
N GLY A 105 2.25 3.37 -24.26
CA GLY A 105 1.22 3.10 -25.25
C GLY A 105 0.56 1.72 -25.11
N ASN A 106 1.14 0.79 -24.33
CA ASN A 106 0.48 -0.47 -24.01
C ASN A 106 -0.77 -0.23 -23.18
N GLN A 107 -1.68 -1.22 -23.19
CA GLN A 107 -3.00 -1.10 -22.56
C GLN A 107 -3.22 -2.18 -21.51
N ILE A 108 -3.99 -1.81 -20.50
CA ILE A 108 -4.49 -2.69 -19.43
C ILE A 108 -6.01 -2.50 -19.40
N ILE A 109 -6.73 -3.62 -19.32
CA ILE A 109 -8.18 -3.66 -19.18
C ILE A 109 -8.49 -4.05 -17.75
N ILE A 110 -9.27 -3.22 -17.06
CA ILE A 110 -9.67 -3.43 -15.67
C ILE A 110 -11.20 -3.30 -15.62
N ASP A 111 -11.89 -4.43 -15.64
CA ASP A 111 -13.34 -4.50 -15.51
C ASP A 111 -13.71 -5.27 -14.24
N LYS A 112 -14.95 -5.09 -13.79
CA LYS A 112 -15.46 -5.77 -12.61
C LYS A 112 -15.26 -7.29 -12.64
N ASP A 113 -15.54 -7.90 -13.79
CA ASP A 113 -15.52 -9.36 -13.95
C ASP A 113 -14.34 -9.86 -14.80
N PHE A 114 -13.42 -8.96 -15.20
CA PHE A 114 -12.31 -9.30 -16.08
C PHE A 114 -11.12 -8.37 -15.88
N PHE A 115 -9.91 -8.92 -15.83
CA PHE A 115 -8.67 -8.16 -15.86
C PHE A 115 -7.76 -8.68 -16.96
N SER A 116 -7.14 -7.78 -17.72
CA SER A 116 -6.08 -8.14 -18.65
C SER A 116 -4.96 -7.13 -18.67
N SER A 117 -3.76 -7.61 -18.39
CA SER A 117 -2.50 -6.89 -18.60
C SER A 117 -1.68 -7.51 -19.74
N LYS A 118 -2.32 -8.33 -20.59
CA LYS A 118 -1.68 -8.91 -21.79
C LYS A 118 -1.10 -7.86 -22.74
N GLY A 119 -1.65 -6.65 -22.74
CA GLY A 119 -1.16 -5.54 -23.55
C GLY A 119 0.23 -5.04 -23.17
N LEU A 120 0.78 -5.41 -22.00
CA LEU A 120 2.18 -5.14 -21.61
C LEU A 120 3.15 -6.03 -22.39
N GLU A 121 3.24 -5.81 -23.71
CA GLU A 121 4.00 -6.63 -24.65
C GLU A 121 5.48 -6.71 -24.32
N GLY A 122 6.06 -7.92 -24.38
CA GLY A 122 7.48 -8.14 -24.09
C GLY A 122 7.81 -8.34 -22.60
N TYR A 123 6.85 -8.14 -21.69
CA TYR A 123 7.04 -8.27 -20.25
C TYR A 123 6.21 -9.41 -19.66
N LYS A 124 6.57 -10.65 -20.02
CA LYS A 124 5.84 -11.87 -19.64
C LYS A 124 5.47 -11.98 -18.16
N PRO A 125 6.33 -11.61 -17.19
CA PRO A 125 6.00 -11.68 -15.77
C PRO A 125 4.77 -10.85 -15.37
N TYR A 126 4.39 -9.84 -16.15
CA TYR A 126 3.23 -8.97 -15.88
C TYR A 126 2.06 -9.20 -16.83
N GLN A 127 2.08 -10.24 -17.67
CA GLN A 127 1.04 -10.51 -18.67
C GLN A 127 -0.02 -11.50 -18.16
N PHE A 128 -1.03 -10.97 -17.46
CA PHE A 128 -2.13 -11.74 -16.88
C PHE A 128 -3.43 -11.54 -17.64
N GLU A 129 -4.28 -12.54 -17.54
CA GLU A 129 -5.69 -12.50 -17.91
C GLU A 129 -6.44 -13.27 -16.83
N LEU A 130 -7.36 -12.61 -16.14
CA LEU A 130 -8.07 -13.15 -14.99
C LEU A 130 -9.57 -12.96 -15.19
N ASP A 131 -10.32 -14.06 -15.05
CA ASP A 131 -11.77 -14.02 -14.96
C ASP A 131 -12.19 -13.80 -13.50
N LYS A 132 -13.14 -12.89 -13.27
CA LYS A 132 -13.63 -12.52 -11.93
C LYS A 132 -12.48 -12.23 -10.96
N PRO A 133 -11.59 -11.28 -11.28
CA PRO A 133 -10.49 -10.90 -10.39
C PRO A 133 -11.04 -10.38 -9.05
N ILE A 134 -10.22 -10.49 -8.01
CA ILE A 134 -10.48 -9.82 -6.73
C ILE A 134 -9.69 -8.51 -6.74
N TYR A 135 -10.38 -7.41 -6.48
CA TYR A 135 -9.78 -6.08 -6.33
C TYR A 135 -9.88 -5.62 -4.89
N GLU A 136 -8.76 -5.25 -4.30
CA GLU A 136 -8.69 -4.83 -2.89
C GLU A 136 -7.91 -3.52 -2.76
N ILE A 137 -8.30 -2.70 -1.79
CA ILE A 137 -7.44 -1.64 -1.25
C ILE A 137 -6.59 -2.28 -0.15
N GLU A 138 -5.28 -2.26 -0.34
CA GLU A 138 -4.33 -2.75 0.66
C GLU A 138 -3.91 -1.66 1.63
N GLU A 139 -3.79 -0.43 1.13
CA GLU A 139 -3.32 0.71 1.91
C GLU A 139 -4.08 1.98 1.54
N ILE A 140 -4.28 2.87 2.52
CA ILE A 140 -4.75 4.24 2.28
C ILE A 140 -3.85 5.21 3.02
N HIS A 141 -3.23 6.08 2.25
CA HIS A 141 -2.37 7.15 2.71
C HIS A 141 -3.09 8.47 2.54
N TYR A 142 -3.18 9.28 3.58
CA TYR A 142 -3.93 10.54 3.57
C TYR A 142 -3.05 11.76 3.25
N ASN A 143 -1.77 11.52 2.94
CA ASN A 143 -0.79 12.51 2.55
C ASN A 143 0.44 11.84 1.90
N ALA A 144 1.24 12.62 1.17
CA ALA A 144 2.45 12.14 0.52
C ALA A 144 3.51 11.61 1.51
N ASP A 145 3.59 12.16 2.71
CA ASP A 145 4.57 11.74 3.73
C ASP A 145 4.27 10.35 4.30
N SER A 146 2.99 10.00 4.50
CA SER A 146 2.58 8.67 4.97
C SER A 146 2.86 7.62 3.90
N PHE A 147 2.54 7.93 2.64
CA PHE A 147 2.86 7.09 1.50
C PHE A 147 4.37 6.84 1.39
N TYR A 148 5.17 7.91 1.35
CA TYR A 148 6.63 7.77 1.28
C TYR A 148 7.19 6.96 2.46
N ARG A 149 6.65 7.14 3.67
CA ARG A 149 7.16 6.44 4.86
C ARG A 149 6.93 4.93 4.78
N VAL A 150 5.82 4.46 4.19
CA VAL A 150 5.49 3.04 4.08
C VAL A 150 6.09 2.44 2.81
N ASP A 151 5.74 2.97 1.64
CA ASP A 151 6.10 2.39 0.34
C ASP A 151 7.53 2.71 -0.11
N LYS A 152 8.14 3.76 0.48
CA LYS A 152 9.49 4.24 0.09
C LYS A 152 9.61 4.63 -1.38
N ILE A 153 8.52 5.11 -1.97
CA ILE A 153 8.48 5.63 -3.34
C ILE A 153 8.43 7.16 -3.28
N ASP A 154 9.51 7.84 -3.70
CA ASP A 154 9.55 9.31 -3.82
C ASP A 154 8.87 9.77 -5.13
N LEU A 155 7.55 9.86 -5.11
CA LEU A 155 6.77 10.41 -6.22
C LEU A 155 6.68 11.94 -6.13
N LYS A 156 7.63 12.62 -6.76
CA LYS A 156 7.67 14.11 -6.85
C LYS A 156 6.42 14.74 -7.47
N SER A 157 5.58 13.96 -8.13
CA SER A 157 4.30 14.40 -8.69
C SER A 157 3.13 14.37 -7.71
N LEU A 158 3.33 13.92 -6.47
CA LEU A 158 2.31 13.97 -5.41
C LEU A 158 2.38 15.32 -4.68
N ASN A 159 1.21 15.88 -4.39
CA ASN A 159 1.07 16.98 -3.46
C ASN A 159 0.96 16.45 -2.02
N MET A 160 1.36 17.27 -1.05
CA MET A 160 1.33 16.89 0.36
C MET A 160 -0.03 16.36 0.83
N ASN A 161 -1.14 16.89 0.31
CA ASN A 161 -2.49 16.51 0.74
C ASN A 161 -3.16 15.48 -0.20
N ASP A 162 -2.43 14.88 -1.13
CA ASP A 162 -2.99 13.83 -1.97
C ASP A 162 -3.25 12.58 -1.13
N GLU A 163 -4.46 12.04 -1.26
CA GLU A 163 -4.80 10.70 -0.79
C GLU A 163 -4.33 9.68 -1.84
N VAL A 164 -3.61 8.64 -1.39
CA VAL A 164 -3.11 7.56 -2.24
C VAL A 164 -3.65 6.24 -1.71
N LYS A 165 -4.39 5.52 -2.54
CA LYS A 165 -4.84 4.14 -2.26
C LYS A 165 -3.97 3.17 -3.04
N VAL A 166 -3.40 2.18 -2.36
CA VAL A 166 -2.67 1.08 -3.00
C VAL A 166 -3.68 -0.02 -3.31
N LEU A 167 -3.86 -0.32 -4.60
CA LEU A 167 -4.82 -1.29 -5.10
C LEU A 167 -4.09 -2.54 -5.60
N SER A 168 -4.57 -3.71 -5.20
CA SER A 168 -4.09 -4.99 -5.70
C SER A 168 -5.12 -5.71 -6.55
N VAL A 169 -4.63 -6.58 -7.44
CA VAL A 169 -5.44 -7.44 -8.30
C VAL A 169 -5.01 -8.88 -8.04
N SER A 170 -5.96 -9.72 -7.66
CA SER A 170 -5.70 -11.12 -7.33
C SER A 170 -6.54 -12.07 -8.20
N ASP A 171 -5.97 -13.23 -8.51
CA ASP A 171 -6.68 -14.34 -9.12
C ASP A 171 -7.64 -14.94 -8.10
N SER A 172 -8.95 -14.91 -8.36
CA SER A 172 -9.97 -15.41 -7.45
C SER A 172 -9.89 -16.92 -7.19
N SER A 173 -9.29 -17.68 -8.10
CA SER A 173 -9.14 -19.14 -7.96
C SER A 173 -8.02 -19.53 -7.00
N THR A 174 -7.00 -18.69 -6.87
CA THR A 174 -5.82 -18.95 -6.02
C THR A 174 -5.70 -18.01 -4.83
N GLY A 175 -6.35 -16.85 -4.88
CA GLY A 175 -6.21 -15.76 -3.92
C GLY A 175 -4.84 -15.05 -3.98
N LEU A 176 -4.04 -15.32 -5.02
CA LEU A 176 -2.70 -14.74 -5.17
C LEU A 176 -2.78 -13.44 -5.98
N ALA A 177 -2.14 -12.40 -5.46
CA ALA A 177 -1.96 -11.13 -6.16
C ALA A 177 -1.01 -11.31 -7.36
N ILE A 178 -1.30 -10.58 -8.44
CA ILE A 178 -0.36 -10.45 -9.55
C ILE A 178 0.84 -9.59 -9.12
N PRO A 179 2.02 -9.75 -9.74
CA PRO A 179 3.21 -8.92 -9.48
C PRO A 179 3.09 -7.51 -10.12
N ALA A 180 1.96 -6.85 -9.90
CA ALA A 180 1.69 -5.46 -10.29
C ALA A 180 0.70 -4.86 -9.28
N SER A 181 0.89 -3.60 -8.93
CA SER A 181 -0.07 -2.84 -8.12
C SER A 181 -0.42 -1.53 -8.80
N PHE A 182 -1.51 -0.92 -8.34
CA PHE A 182 -1.97 0.37 -8.83
C PHE A 182 -2.04 1.36 -7.69
N LEU A 183 -1.75 2.62 -7.99
CA LEU A 183 -1.95 3.73 -7.06
C LEU A 183 -3.10 4.58 -7.59
N ASP A 184 -4.18 4.62 -6.85
CA ASP A 184 -5.24 5.59 -7.07
C ASP A 184 -4.94 6.84 -6.24
N VAL A 185 -4.69 7.95 -6.94
CA VAL A 185 -4.44 9.26 -6.34
C VAL A 185 -5.70 10.11 -6.46
N ASN A 186 -6.35 10.34 -5.33
CA ASN A 186 -7.58 11.15 -5.19
C ASN A 186 -8.76 10.73 -6.10
N ASN A 187 -8.82 9.50 -6.62
CA ASN A 187 -9.77 9.08 -7.65
C ASN A 187 -9.69 9.94 -8.94
N ASP A 188 -8.51 10.49 -9.25
CA ASP A 188 -8.27 11.39 -10.41
C ASP A 188 -7.15 10.86 -11.31
N ARG A 189 -6.08 10.32 -10.70
CA ARG A 189 -4.93 9.78 -11.43
C ARG A 189 -4.69 8.33 -11.05
N LEU A 190 -4.50 7.49 -12.06
CA LEU A 190 -4.17 6.09 -11.85
C LEU A 190 -2.72 5.86 -12.24
N LEU A 191 -1.93 5.30 -11.32
CA LEU A 191 -0.55 4.95 -11.55
C LEU A 191 -0.40 3.43 -11.54
N LEU A 192 0.48 2.92 -12.41
CA LEU A 192 0.88 1.53 -12.44
C LEU A 192 2.25 1.38 -11.80
N VAL A 193 2.38 0.45 -10.87
CA VAL A 193 3.65 0.07 -10.25
C VAL A 193 4.04 -1.32 -10.73
N LEU A 194 5.16 -1.40 -11.43
CA LEU A 194 5.79 -2.65 -11.84
C LEU A 194 7.17 -2.72 -11.18
N GLU A 195 7.28 -3.56 -10.15
CA GLU A 195 8.44 -3.62 -9.25
C GLU A 195 8.73 -2.24 -8.64
N ALA A 196 9.86 -1.64 -9.02
CA ALA A 196 10.28 -0.33 -8.57
C ALA A 196 9.88 0.79 -9.56
N THR A 197 9.23 0.49 -10.68
CA THR A 197 8.95 1.48 -11.74
C THR A 197 7.52 1.96 -11.67
N VAL A 198 7.33 3.28 -11.69
CA VAL A 198 5.99 3.88 -11.63
C VAL A 198 5.66 4.59 -12.94
N PHE A 199 4.50 4.27 -13.51
CA PHE A 199 3.96 4.88 -14.72
C PHE A 199 2.64 5.57 -14.43
N GLU A 200 2.39 6.69 -15.11
CA GLU A 200 1.07 7.29 -15.14
C GLU A 200 0.24 6.63 -16.25
N LEU A 201 -1.00 6.29 -15.92
CA LEU A 201 -1.96 5.73 -16.85
C LEU A 201 -2.95 6.80 -17.27
N LYS A 202 -3.35 6.73 -18.54
CA LYS A 202 -4.41 7.56 -19.11
C LYS A 202 -5.58 6.70 -19.54
N ARG A 203 -6.79 7.10 -19.15
CA ARG A 203 -7.99 6.41 -19.59
C ARG A 203 -8.12 6.52 -21.11
N VAL A 204 -8.38 5.39 -21.75
CA VAL A 204 -8.73 5.35 -23.17
C VAL A 204 -10.19 5.72 -23.27
N THR A 205 -10.49 6.88 -23.86
CA THR A 205 -11.86 7.27 -24.21
C THR A 205 -12.25 6.56 -25.49
N GLU A 206 -13.39 5.87 -25.49
CA GLU A 206 -14.02 5.32 -26.69
C GLU A 206 -14.44 6.42 -27.69
#